data_AF-A0A0M3J3W7-F1
#
_entry.id   AF-A0A0M3J3W7-F1
#
_cell.length_a   1.000
_cell.length_b   1.000
_cell.length_c   1.000
_cell.angle_alpha   90.00
_cell.angle_beta   90.00
_cell.angle_gamma   90.00
#
_symmetry.space_group_name_H-M   'P 1'
#
loop_
_entity.id
_entity.type
_entity.pdbx_description
1 polymer ?
#
loop_
_entity_poly.entity_id
_entity_poly.type
_entity_poly.pdbx_seq_one_letter_code
_entity_poly.pdbx_strand_id
1 'polypeptide(L)'
;LGCPHGCNEGIRSAQGDFLRVKARTIFATMQRMDPDGFGQMVVSHIQEGNTQTLIDMMHAITGFCRADLAAGSARPRSNSSPRRRTSTSDCKIPTYRNHFNEKLKGIEGAIVNAILKPVVSKLMNTMNELLQPENMSLYQDVRLFVSFIQEQHGNPFRRVALSALIDGRASFTQPTLQSTSVDM
;
A
#
# COMPACT_ATOMS: atom_id res chain seq x y z
N LEU A 1 8.74 13.26 -14.16
CA LEU A 1 9.70 12.64 -13.21
C LEU A 1 9.60 11.12 -13.25
N GLY A 2 8.40 10.54 -13.08
CA GLY A 2 8.14 9.10 -13.34
C GLY A 2 8.78 8.16 -12.32
N CYS A 3 9.12 6.93 -12.70
CA CYS A 3 9.74 5.91 -11.83
C CYS A 3 11.28 6.09 -11.73
N PRO A 4 11.93 5.90 -10.55
CA PRO A 4 13.38 6.10 -10.38
C PRO A 4 14.22 5.09 -11.17
N HIS A 5 13.58 3.98 -11.56
CA HIS A 5 14.20 2.94 -12.35
C HIS A 5 14.05 3.16 -13.86
N GLY A 6 13.37 4.24 -14.28
CA GLY A 6 13.16 4.58 -15.69
C GLY A 6 12.11 3.74 -16.39
N CYS A 7 11.13 3.20 -15.65
CA CYS A 7 9.95 2.58 -16.26
C CYS A 7 9.06 3.65 -16.90
N ASN A 8 8.37 3.28 -17.99
CA ASN A 8 7.54 4.15 -18.81
C ASN A 8 8.36 5.39 -19.24
N GLU A 9 7.85 6.61 -18.98
CA GLU A 9 8.51 7.89 -19.27
C GLU A 9 9.37 8.42 -18.09
N GLY A 10 9.95 7.51 -17.31
CA GLY A 10 10.74 7.85 -16.13
C GLY A 10 12.13 8.43 -16.45
N ILE A 11 12.46 9.58 -15.86
CA ILE A 11 13.78 10.21 -16.06
C ILE A 11 14.79 9.59 -15.09
N ARG A 12 15.83 8.94 -15.64
CA ARG A 12 16.99 8.41 -14.90
C ARG A 12 18.17 9.37 -14.99
N SER A 13 18.19 10.35 -14.09
CA SER A 13 19.29 11.31 -13.99
C SER A 13 19.48 11.79 -12.55
N ALA A 14 20.68 12.26 -12.22
CA ALA A 14 20.96 12.84 -10.90
C ALA A 14 20.04 14.04 -10.59
N GLN A 15 19.71 14.85 -11.61
CA GLN A 15 18.74 15.94 -11.47
C GLN A 15 17.33 15.40 -11.18
N GLY A 16 16.92 14.33 -11.87
CA GLY A 16 15.65 13.66 -11.63
C GLY A 16 15.55 13.10 -10.20
N ASP A 17 16.61 12.47 -9.71
CA ASP A 17 16.67 11.93 -8.35
C ASP A 17 16.61 13.02 -7.29
N PHE A 18 17.33 14.13 -7.49
CA PHE A 18 17.25 15.30 -6.64
C PHE A 18 15.82 15.86 -6.56
N LEU A 19 15.13 15.98 -7.69
CA LEU A 19 13.75 16.48 -7.73
C LEU A 19 12.77 15.53 -7.02
N ARG A 20 12.93 14.21 -7.14
CA ARG A 20 12.11 13.24 -6.39
C ARG A 20 12.28 13.38 -4.88
N VAL A 21 13.53 13.55 -4.41
CA VAL A 21 13.83 13.75 -2.98
C VAL A 21 13.21 15.06 -2.49
N LYS A 22 13.31 16.14 -3.28
CA LYS A 22 12.67 17.42 -2.96
C LYS A 22 11.14 17.29 -2.90
N ALA A 23 10.52 16.63 -3.87
CA ALA A 23 9.07 16.38 -3.87
C ALA A 23 8.63 15.59 -2.61
N ARG A 24 9.35 14.52 -2.26
CA ARG A 24 9.08 13.75 -1.03
C ARG A 24 9.22 14.61 0.23
N THR A 25 10.19 15.52 0.26
CA THR A 25 10.40 16.44 1.38
C THR A 25 9.24 17.44 1.52
N ILE A 26 8.73 17.95 0.40
CA ILE A 26 7.56 18.83 0.36
C ILE A 26 6.33 18.10 0.91
N PHE A 27 6.04 16.90 0.40
CA PHE A 27 4.94 16.08 0.91
C PHE A 27 5.09 15.76 2.40
N ALA A 28 6.29 15.39 2.85
CA ALA A 28 6.57 15.17 4.28
C ALA A 28 6.35 16.43 5.12
N THR A 29 6.53 17.62 4.55
CA THR A 29 6.29 18.89 5.23
C THR A 29 4.80 19.19 5.30
N MET A 30 4.07 19.03 4.19
CA MET A 30 2.62 19.17 4.13
C MET A 30 1.92 18.21 5.11
N GLN A 31 2.31 16.93 5.10
CA GLN A 31 1.79 15.90 6.00
C GLN A 31 2.05 16.23 7.49
N ARG A 32 3.16 16.91 7.81
CA ARG A 32 3.47 17.33 9.19
C ARG A 32 2.64 18.54 9.63
N MET A 33 2.30 19.43 8.70
CA MET A 33 1.50 20.62 8.99
C MET A 33 0.02 20.27 9.18
N ASP A 34 -0.53 19.45 8.28
CA ASP A 34 -1.92 19.02 8.32
C ASP A 34 -2.03 17.57 7.79
N PRO A 35 -1.97 16.56 8.67
CA PRO A 35 -2.02 15.16 8.25
C PRO A 35 -3.38 14.77 7.64
N ASP A 36 -4.47 15.34 8.15
CA ASP A 36 -5.83 14.99 7.73
C ASP A 36 -6.15 15.65 6.37
N GLY A 37 -5.83 16.93 6.21
CA GLY A 37 -5.99 17.62 4.92
C GLY A 37 -5.05 17.08 3.85
N PHE A 38 -3.81 16.73 4.19
CA PHE A 38 -2.91 16.04 3.26
C PHE A 38 -3.47 14.68 2.82
N GLY A 39 -3.96 13.87 3.76
CA GLY A 39 -4.58 12.59 3.46
C GLY A 39 -5.77 12.73 2.51
N GLN A 40 -6.67 13.68 2.80
CA GLN A 40 -7.83 13.97 1.95
C GLN A 40 -7.42 14.44 0.56
N MET A 41 -6.46 15.37 0.45
CA MET A 41 -5.96 15.86 -0.83
C MET A 41 -5.46 14.72 -1.72
N VAL A 42 -4.63 13.83 -1.17
CA VAL A 42 -4.07 12.70 -1.91
C VAL A 42 -5.18 11.71 -2.32
N VAL A 43 -6.14 11.45 -1.43
CA VAL A 43 -7.29 10.59 -1.73
C VAL A 43 -8.16 11.18 -2.83
N SER A 44 -8.51 12.46 -2.76
CA SER A 44 -9.29 13.16 -3.78
C SER A 44 -8.62 13.09 -5.15
N HIS A 45 -7.31 13.37 -5.20
CA HIS A 45 -6.54 13.29 -6.45
C HIS A 45 -6.59 11.89 -7.10
N ILE A 46 -6.48 10.84 -6.29
CA ILE A 46 -6.54 9.45 -6.76
C ILE A 46 -7.96 9.06 -7.19
N GLN A 47 -8.99 9.56 -6.51
CA GLN A 47 -10.37 9.26 -6.83
C GLN A 47 -10.81 9.90 -8.15
N GLU A 48 -10.37 11.13 -8.42
CA GLU A 48 -10.67 11.88 -9.66
C GLU A 48 -9.99 11.31 -10.91
N GLY A 49 -8.78 10.75 -10.79
CA GLY A 49 -8.05 10.16 -11.92
C GLY A 49 -8.68 8.87 -12.47
N ASN A 50 -8.13 8.27 -13.52
CA ASN A 50 -8.48 6.90 -13.92
C ASN A 50 -7.56 5.87 -13.24
N THR A 51 -7.82 4.57 -13.44
CA THR A 51 -7.00 3.50 -12.83
C THR A 51 -5.53 3.56 -13.30
N GLN A 52 -5.29 3.94 -14.55
CA GLN A 52 -3.93 4.11 -15.09
C GLN A 52 -3.15 5.20 -14.34
N THR A 53 -3.72 6.40 -14.19
CA THR A 53 -3.10 7.52 -13.46
C THR A 53 -2.81 7.17 -12.00
N LEU A 54 -3.72 6.44 -11.35
CA LEU A 54 -3.52 5.93 -9.99
C LEU A 54 -2.28 5.05 -9.93
N ILE A 55 -2.16 4.06 -10.82
CA ILE A 55 -1.04 3.11 -10.82
C ILE A 55 0.27 3.82 -11.18
N ASP A 56 0.25 4.74 -12.14
CA ASP A 56 1.42 5.54 -12.53
C ASP A 56 1.93 6.42 -11.37
N MET A 57 1.00 7.06 -10.63
CA MET A 57 1.34 7.83 -9.44
C MET A 57 1.98 6.93 -8.37
N MET A 58 1.37 5.77 -8.10
CA MET A 58 1.92 4.82 -7.12
C MET A 58 3.28 4.28 -7.55
N HIS A 59 3.47 4.03 -8.84
CA HIS A 59 4.72 3.58 -9.40
C HIS A 59 5.80 4.66 -9.26
N ALA A 60 5.48 5.93 -9.53
CA ALA A 60 6.40 7.04 -9.36
C ALA A 60 6.82 7.26 -7.89
N ILE A 61 5.89 7.08 -6.94
CA ILE A 61 6.14 7.29 -5.51
C ILE A 61 6.94 6.13 -4.89
N THR A 62 6.54 4.89 -5.17
CA THR A 62 7.04 3.69 -4.46
C THR A 62 8.11 2.93 -5.24
N GLY A 63 8.14 3.05 -6.57
CA GLY A 63 9.04 2.24 -7.40
C GLY A 63 8.76 0.73 -7.33
N PHE A 64 7.51 0.32 -7.10
CA PHE A 64 7.14 -1.08 -6.86
C PHE A 64 7.54 -2.05 -7.99
N CYS A 65 7.87 -1.57 -9.19
CA CYS A 65 8.34 -2.40 -10.31
C CYS A 65 9.65 -3.17 -10.03
N ARG A 66 10.43 -2.73 -9.04
CA ARG A 66 11.65 -3.45 -8.58
C ARG A 66 11.52 -3.96 -7.16
N ALA A 67 10.32 -3.94 -6.58
CA ALA A 67 10.08 -4.67 -5.35
C ALA A 67 10.44 -6.13 -5.62
N ASP A 68 11.39 -6.65 -4.87
CA ASP A 68 11.94 -7.98 -5.08
C ASP A 68 10.91 -9.03 -4.62
N LEU A 69 9.85 -9.22 -5.41
CA LEU A 69 8.76 -10.17 -5.18
C LEU A 69 9.28 -11.63 -5.10
N ALA A 70 10.53 -11.86 -5.53
CA ALA A 70 11.21 -13.13 -5.44
C ALA A 70 11.60 -13.52 -3.99
N ALA A 71 11.60 -12.58 -3.04
CA ALA A 71 11.89 -12.89 -1.63
C ALA A 71 10.78 -13.76 -0.98
N GLY A 72 9.59 -13.86 -1.60
CA GLY A 72 8.49 -14.71 -1.13
C GLY A 72 8.36 -16.08 -1.82
N SER A 73 8.93 -16.27 -3.03
CA SER A 73 8.67 -17.47 -3.84
C SER A 73 9.92 -18.19 -4.38
N ALA A 74 11.13 -17.66 -4.22
CA ALA A 74 12.32 -18.29 -4.77
C ALA A 74 13.56 -18.11 -3.89
N ARG A 75 13.70 -18.97 -2.87
CA ARG A 75 15.02 -19.51 -2.54
C ARG A 75 14.97 -21.03 -2.68
N PRO A 76 15.55 -21.63 -3.73
CA PRO A 76 16.07 -22.98 -3.57
C PRO A 76 17.10 -22.88 -2.45
N ARG A 77 16.90 -23.65 -1.37
CA ARG A 77 17.94 -23.85 -0.36
C ARG A 77 19.15 -24.43 -1.11
N SER A 78 20.14 -23.60 -1.44
CA SER A 78 21.45 -24.11 -1.83
C SER A 78 22.06 -24.75 -0.59
N ASN A 79 21.92 -26.06 -0.49
CA ASN A 79 22.45 -26.87 0.62
C ASN A 79 23.93 -27.21 0.39
N SER A 80 24.73 -26.24 -0.07
CA SER A 80 26.13 -26.48 -0.44
C SER A 80 26.98 -25.21 -0.35
N SER A 81 27.28 -24.80 0.87
CA SER A 81 28.58 -24.18 1.19
C SER A 81 28.82 -24.12 2.70
N PRO A 82 29.78 -24.92 3.22
CA PRO A 82 30.19 -24.84 4.61
C PRO A 82 31.39 -23.90 4.73
N ARG A 83 31.18 -22.61 5.01
CA ARG A 83 32.22 -21.74 5.63
C ARG A 83 31.69 -20.35 5.98
N ARG A 84 31.31 -20.16 7.24
CA ARG A 84 32.06 -19.36 8.25
C ARG A 84 31.17 -19.22 9.49
N ARG A 85 31.56 -19.91 10.55
CA ARG A 85 31.13 -19.59 11.91
C ARG A 85 31.93 -18.38 12.37
N THR A 86 31.24 -17.28 12.66
CA THR A 86 31.64 -16.36 13.72
C THR A 86 30.36 -16.05 14.50
N SER A 87 30.32 -16.62 15.69
CA SER A 87 29.28 -16.48 16.70
C SER A 87 29.15 -15.04 17.16
N THR A 88 27.93 -14.52 17.20
CA THR A 88 27.49 -13.54 18.22
C THR A 88 25.98 -13.61 18.32
N SER A 89 25.52 -14.13 19.47
CA SER A 89 24.18 -14.01 20.07
C SER A 89 22.95 -14.42 19.25
N ASP A 90 22.23 -15.42 19.77
CA ASP A 90 20.84 -15.76 19.44
C ASP A 90 19.92 -14.53 19.41
N CYS A 91 19.82 -13.86 18.27
CA CYS A 91 18.62 -13.12 17.95
C CYS A 91 17.65 -14.14 17.35
N LYS A 92 16.68 -14.59 18.16
CA LYS A 92 15.41 -15.15 17.68
C LYS A 92 14.72 -14.06 16.85
N ILE A 93 15.19 -13.83 15.63
CA ILE A 93 14.54 -12.93 14.69
C ILE A 93 13.18 -13.57 14.43
N PRO A 94 12.05 -12.91 14.79
CA PRO A 94 10.74 -13.45 14.49
C PRO A 94 10.66 -13.76 12.99
N THR A 95 10.26 -14.97 12.64
CA THR A 95 10.05 -15.40 11.24
C THR A 95 8.88 -14.65 10.58
N TYR A 96 8.09 -13.97 11.39
CA TYR A 96 7.21 -12.89 10.98
C TYR A 96 8.12 -11.68 10.74
N ARG A 97 8.40 -11.34 9.47
CA ARG A 97 9.10 -10.11 9.11
C ARG A 97 8.09 -8.98 9.17
N ASN A 98 8.10 -8.24 10.27
CA ASN A 98 7.06 -7.28 10.60
C ASN A 98 7.18 -6.02 9.74
N HIS A 99 6.55 -6.02 8.57
CA HIS A 99 6.15 -4.77 7.91
C HIS A 99 4.89 -4.16 8.61
N PHE A 100 4.95 -4.20 9.95
CA PHE A 100 4.20 -3.53 11.02
C PHE A 100 4.01 -2.02 10.92
N ASN A 101 5.17 -1.41 10.70
CA ASN A 101 5.46 -0.09 11.21
C ASN A 101 5.45 0.91 10.07
N GLU A 102 4.24 1.11 9.53
CA GLU A 102 3.97 2.04 8.45
C GLU A 102 4.51 3.45 8.75
N LYS A 103 4.41 3.87 10.02
CA LYS A 103 4.94 5.15 10.51
C LYS A 103 6.46 5.32 10.31
N LEU A 104 7.22 4.23 10.26
CA LEU A 104 8.67 4.27 10.05
C LEU A 104 9.07 4.37 8.57
N LYS A 105 8.10 4.23 7.65
CA LYS A 105 8.33 4.35 6.20
C LYS A 105 8.25 5.79 5.69
N GLY A 106 8.13 6.76 6.60
CA GLY A 106 8.06 8.18 6.27
C GLY A 106 6.83 8.51 5.43
N ILE A 107 7.02 9.43 4.47
CA ILE A 107 5.94 9.95 3.65
C ILE A 107 5.31 8.90 2.73
N GLU A 108 6.10 7.94 2.24
CA GLU A 108 5.57 6.82 1.43
C GLU A 108 4.52 6.06 2.24
N GLY A 109 4.84 5.72 3.49
CA GLY A 109 3.91 4.97 4.31
C GLY A 109 2.68 5.76 4.75
N ALA A 110 2.84 7.06 4.98
CA ALA A 110 1.72 7.94 5.24
C ALA A 110 0.75 8.00 4.05
N ILE A 111 1.29 8.14 2.83
CA ILE A 111 0.50 8.12 1.59
C ILE A 111 -0.22 6.79 1.45
N VAL A 112 0.50 5.66 1.52
CA VAL A 112 -0.09 4.32 1.37
C VAL A 112 -1.20 4.07 2.40
N ASN A 113 -1.00 4.45 3.67
CA ASN A 113 -2.01 4.29 4.71
C ASN A 113 -3.29 5.09 4.46
N ALA A 114 -3.17 6.30 3.89
CA ALA A 114 -4.32 7.14 3.58
C ALA A 114 -5.13 6.60 2.39
N ILE A 115 -4.44 6.11 1.36
CA ILE A 115 -5.07 5.82 0.06
C ILE A 115 -5.54 4.37 -0.09
N LEU A 116 -5.04 3.44 0.72
CA LEU A 116 -5.23 2.02 0.40
C LEU A 116 -6.70 1.60 0.39
N LYS A 117 -7.51 2.10 1.34
CA LYS A 117 -8.96 1.81 1.35
C LYS A 117 -9.66 2.30 0.07
N PRO A 118 -9.58 3.60 -0.30
CA PRO A 118 -10.24 4.08 -1.52
C PRO A 118 -9.66 3.46 -2.81
N VAL A 119 -8.36 3.16 -2.84
CA VAL A 119 -7.73 2.47 -3.98
C VAL A 119 -8.31 1.07 -4.17
N VAL A 120 -8.43 0.27 -3.10
CA VAL A 120 -9.01 -1.07 -3.19
C VAL A 120 -10.46 -1.01 -3.66
N SER A 121 -11.28 -0.11 -3.10
CA SER A 121 -12.66 0.08 -3.57
C SER A 121 -12.72 0.42 -5.06
N LYS A 122 -11.87 1.32 -5.54
CA LYS A 122 -11.81 1.72 -6.95
C LYS A 122 -11.39 0.57 -7.86
N LEU A 123 -10.36 -0.19 -7.49
CA LEU A 123 -9.90 -1.35 -8.25
C LEU A 123 -10.98 -2.44 -8.33
N MET A 124 -11.75 -2.65 -7.27
CA MET A 124 -12.85 -3.62 -7.29
C MET A 124 -13.98 -3.18 -8.24
N ASN A 125 -14.29 -1.88 -8.29
CA ASN A 125 -15.31 -1.34 -9.19
C ASN A 125 -14.90 -1.44 -10.67
N THR A 126 -13.60 -1.33 -10.98
CA THR A 126 -13.06 -1.43 -12.34
C THR A 126 -12.51 -2.80 -12.70
N MET A 127 -12.67 -3.81 -11.83
CA MET A 127 -12.06 -5.14 -12.00
C MET A 127 -12.47 -5.84 -13.31
N ASN A 128 -13.76 -5.75 -13.69
CA ASN A 128 -14.23 -6.38 -14.93
C ASN A 128 -13.62 -5.74 -16.18
N GLU A 129 -13.39 -4.43 -16.16
CA GLU A 129 -12.73 -3.68 -17.24
C GLU A 129 -11.23 -3.99 -17.27
N LEU A 130 -10.59 -4.08 -16.10
CA LEU A 130 -9.17 -4.43 -15.98
C LEU A 130 -8.83 -5.83 -16.53
N LEU A 131 -9.76 -6.77 -16.42
CA LEU A 131 -9.59 -8.15 -16.92
C LEU A 131 -9.73 -8.28 -18.44
N GLN A 132 -10.12 -7.20 -19.13
CA GLN A 132 -10.23 -7.20 -20.59
C GLN A 132 -8.83 -7.32 -21.23
N PRO A 133 -8.71 -8.03 -22.37
CA PRO A 133 -7.41 -8.31 -23.00
C PRO A 133 -6.65 -7.05 -23.42
N GLU A 134 -7.36 -5.95 -23.67
CA GLU A 134 -6.77 -4.65 -24.01
C GLU A 134 -6.02 -4.01 -22.83
N ASN A 135 -6.35 -4.40 -21.59
CA ASN A 135 -5.83 -3.83 -20.35
C ASN A 135 -4.80 -4.72 -19.64
N MET A 136 -4.30 -5.77 -20.30
CA MET A 136 -3.42 -6.77 -19.67
C MET A 136 -2.14 -6.20 -19.05
N SER A 137 -1.55 -5.15 -19.66
CA SER A 137 -0.37 -4.48 -19.09
C SER A 137 -0.70 -3.78 -17.77
N LEU A 138 -1.79 -3.00 -17.75
CA LEU A 138 -2.26 -2.32 -16.53
C LEU A 138 -2.65 -3.32 -15.45
N TYR A 139 -3.34 -4.42 -15.82
CA TYR A 139 -3.67 -5.47 -14.87
C TYR A 139 -2.42 -6.09 -14.23
N GLN A 140 -1.36 -6.32 -15.01
CA GLN A 140 -0.09 -6.81 -14.49
C GLN A 140 0.53 -5.81 -13.50
N ASP A 141 0.50 -4.51 -13.80
CA ASP A 141 0.99 -3.48 -12.88
C ASP A 141 0.16 -3.40 -11.60
N VAL A 142 -1.16 -3.54 -11.67
CA VAL A 142 -2.04 -3.65 -10.50
C VAL A 142 -1.65 -4.85 -9.64
N ARG A 143 -1.36 -6.02 -10.23
CA ARG A 143 -0.90 -7.20 -9.49
C ARG A 143 0.43 -6.98 -8.79
N LEU A 144 1.38 -6.35 -9.47
CA LEU A 144 2.68 -5.98 -8.89
C LEU A 144 2.50 -5.01 -7.72
N PHE A 145 1.63 -4.00 -7.89
CA PHE A 145 1.29 -3.04 -6.85
C PHE A 145 0.67 -3.71 -5.62
N VAL A 146 -0.35 -4.55 -5.79
CA VAL A 146 -1.00 -5.26 -4.67
C VAL A 146 -0.01 -6.16 -3.94
N SER A 147 0.85 -6.87 -4.68
CA SER A 147 1.88 -7.74 -4.08
C SER A 147 2.89 -6.92 -3.27
N PHE A 148 3.34 -5.78 -3.82
CA PHE A 148 4.18 -4.83 -3.10
C PHE A 148 3.52 -4.32 -1.81
N ILE A 149 2.24 -3.96 -1.84
CA ILE A 149 1.51 -3.52 -0.64
C ILE A 149 1.40 -4.64 0.38
N GLN A 150 1.07 -5.85 -0.04
CA GLN A 150 0.97 -7.01 0.85
C GLN A 150 2.30 -7.28 1.56
N GLU A 151 3.41 -7.23 0.83
CA GLU A 151 4.74 -7.48 1.38
C GLU A 151 5.23 -6.30 2.22
N GLN A 152 5.24 -5.10 1.66
CA GLN A 152 5.93 -3.95 2.21
C GLN A 152 5.04 -3.12 3.14
N HIS A 153 3.71 -3.13 2.97
CA HIS A 153 2.76 -2.29 3.71
C HIS A 153 1.67 -3.14 4.38
N GLY A 154 2.11 -4.17 5.10
CA GLY A 154 1.23 -5.20 5.63
C GLY A 154 0.22 -4.71 6.67
N ASN A 155 0.49 -3.64 7.41
CA ASN A 155 -0.46 -3.10 8.39
C ASN A 155 -1.68 -2.43 7.69
N PRO A 156 -1.50 -1.43 6.81
CA PRO A 156 -2.59 -0.93 5.97
C PRO A 156 -3.35 -2.05 5.25
N PHE A 157 -2.63 -3.01 4.64
CA PHE A 157 -3.24 -4.12 3.91
C PHE A 157 -4.21 -4.93 4.77
N ARG A 158 -3.78 -5.35 5.96
CA ARG A 158 -4.64 -6.10 6.89
C ARG A 158 -5.81 -5.28 7.40
N ARG A 159 -5.61 -3.99 7.72
CA ARG A 159 -6.69 -3.10 8.17
C ARG A 159 -7.79 -2.98 7.12
N VAL A 160 -7.41 -2.83 5.86
CA VAL A 160 -8.37 -2.73 4.74
C VAL A 160 -9.03 -4.09 4.46
N ALA A 161 -8.26 -5.19 4.45
CA ALA A 161 -8.84 -6.52 4.27
C ALA A 161 -9.87 -6.87 5.36
N LEU A 162 -9.59 -6.48 6.61
CA LEU A 162 -10.49 -6.71 7.74
C LEU A 162 -11.60 -5.66 7.86
N SER A 163 -11.53 -4.52 7.15
CA SER A 163 -12.59 -3.50 7.26
C SER A 163 -13.92 -4.00 6.72
N ALA A 164 -13.90 -4.91 5.75
CA ALA A 164 -15.12 -5.57 5.25
C ALA A 164 -15.83 -6.41 6.33
N LEU A 165 -15.10 -6.98 7.30
CA LEU A 165 -15.71 -7.73 8.41
C LEU A 165 -16.41 -6.81 9.41
N ILE A 166 -15.94 -5.56 9.53
CA ILE A 166 -16.56 -4.55 10.38
C ILE A 166 -17.82 -4.01 9.70
N ASP A 167 -17.74 -3.72 8.40
CA ASP A 167 -18.87 -3.23 7.60
C ASP A 167 -20.00 -4.27 7.49
N GLY A 168 -19.67 -5.57 7.55
CA GLY A 168 -20.62 -6.68 7.56
C GLY A 168 -21.27 -6.99 8.92
N ARG A 169 -20.86 -6.31 10.01
CA ARG A 169 -21.63 -6.36 11.26
C ARG A 169 -22.90 -5.56 11.00
N ALA A 170 -23.97 -6.26 10.63
CA ALA A 170 -25.31 -5.71 10.75
C ALA A 170 -25.38 -4.99 12.09
N SER A 171 -25.68 -3.69 12.08
CA SER A 171 -26.07 -2.99 13.28
C SER A 171 -27.19 -3.82 13.88
N PHE A 172 -26.90 -4.59 14.95
CA PHE A 172 -27.92 -5.11 15.81
C PHE A 172 -28.57 -3.88 16.41
N THR A 173 -29.59 -3.38 15.71
CA THR A 173 -30.53 -2.40 16.19
C THR A 173 -31.04 -2.98 17.50
N GLN A 174 -30.62 -2.41 18.63
CA GLN A 174 -31.22 -2.75 19.90
C GLN A 174 -32.73 -2.54 19.73
N PRO A 175 -33.59 -3.54 20.00
CA PRO A 175 -35.00 -3.29 20.11
C PRO A 175 -35.18 -2.33 21.28
N THR A 176 -35.71 -1.14 20.99
CA THR A 176 -36.20 -0.20 21.99
C THR A 176 -37.17 -0.95 22.89
N LEU A 177 -36.77 -1.21 24.14
CA LEU A 177 -37.68 -1.66 25.19
C LEU A 177 -38.64 -0.51 25.49
N GLN A 178 -39.78 -0.48 24.79
CA GLN A 178 -40.93 0.31 25.20
C GLN A 178 -41.48 -0.31 26.49
N SER A 179 -41.16 0.33 27.61
CA SER A 179 -41.84 0.11 28.89
C SER A 179 -43.28 0.59 28.74
N THR A 180 -44.22 -0.33 28.58
CA THR A 180 -45.64 -0.07 28.83
C THR A 180 -45.88 -0.31 30.32
N SER A 181 -45.89 0.76 31.11
CA SER A 181 -46.57 0.75 32.41
C SER A 181 -48.05 0.57 32.14
N VAL A 182 -48.61 -0.56 32.58
CA VAL A 182 -50.06 -0.74 32.73
C VAL A 182 -50.29 -0.75 34.23
N ASP A 183 -50.60 0.41 34.79
CA ASP A 183 -51.08 0.55 36.15
C ASP A 183 -52.52 0.02 36.22
N MET A 184 -52.78 -0.90 37.16
CA MET A 184 -54.09 -1.41 37.57
C MET A 184 -54.20 -1.27 39.08
#